data_AF-A0A399RDY4-F1
#
_entry.id   AF-A0A399RDY4-F1
#
_cell.length_a   1.000
_cell.length_b   1.000
_cell.length_c   1.000
_cell.angle_alpha   90.00
_cell.angle_beta   90.00
_cell.angle_gamma   90.00
#
_symmetry.space_group_name_H-M   'P 1'
#
loop_
_entity.id
_entity.type
_entity.pdbx_description
1 polymer ?
#
loop_
_entity_poly.entity_id
_entity_poly.type
_entity_poly.pdbx_seq_one_letter_code
_entity_poly.pdbx_strand_id
1 'polypeptide(L)'
;MNSNHALAARIAALESLIVVLITTEAIRSPDILDEARRLIKAGRRLSERRLKKCQDGPEKDISESAIRAFARVEALAEFFLTGKD
;
A
#
# COMPACT_ATOMS: atom_id res chain seq x y z
N MET A 1 15.97 7.06 18.77
CA MET A 1 14.79 6.31 18.27
C MET A 1 15.24 5.52 17.05
N ASN A 2 15.17 4.18 17.06
CA ASN A 2 15.72 3.32 15.99
C ASN A 2 15.09 3.67 14.63
N SER A 3 15.89 3.81 13.57
CA SER A 3 15.46 4.15 12.20
C SER A 3 14.34 3.23 11.70
N ASN A 4 14.36 1.96 12.13
CA ASN A 4 13.36 0.97 11.75
C ASN A 4 11.98 1.26 12.35
N HIS A 5 11.91 1.76 13.59
CA HIS A 5 10.64 2.17 14.20
C HIS A 5 10.07 3.43 13.53
N ALA A 6 10.94 4.38 13.16
CA ALA A 6 10.51 5.57 12.43
C ALA A 6 9.99 5.23 11.03
N LEU A 7 10.64 4.30 10.33
CA LEU A 7 10.19 3.80 9.04
C LEU A 7 8.83 3.08 9.15
N ALA A 8 8.70 2.17 10.12
CA ALA A 8 7.44 1.45 10.35
C ALA A 8 6.28 2.42 10.64
N ALA A 9 6.50 3.45 11.47
CA ALA A 9 5.51 4.48 11.76
C ALA A 9 5.11 5.27 10.50
N ARG A 10 6.07 5.63 9.64
CA ARG A 10 5.80 6.32 8.37
C ARG A 10 5.01 5.45 7.40
N ILE A 11 5.28 4.14 7.36
CA ILE A 11 4.53 3.19 6.53
C ILE A 11 3.10 3.05 7.04
N ALA A 12 2.90 2.88 8.35
CA ALA A 12 1.56 2.78 8.95
C ALA A 12 0.72 4.04 8.72
N ALA A 13 1.34 5.23 8.79
CA ALA A 13 0.68 6.49 8.46
C ALA A 13 0.27 6.57 6.98
N LEU A 14 1.15 6.12 6.08
CA LEU A 14 0.86 6.07 4.64
C LEU A 14 -0.27 5.09 4.33
N GLU A 15 -0.25 3.88 4.92
CA GLU A 15 -1.32 2.88 4.80
C GLU A 15 -2.67 3.50 5.21
N SER A 16 -2.71 4.16 6.37
CA SER A 16 -3.93 4.75 6.90
C SER A 16 -4.46 5.89 6.02
N LEU A 17 -3.58 6.75 5.51
CA LEU A 17 -3.96 7.84 4.60
C LEU A 17 -4.54 7.30 3.28
N ILE A 18 -3.90 6.27 2.70
CA ILE A 18 -4.38 5.64 1.45
C ILE A 18 -5.75 5.01 1.66
N VAL A 19 -5.98 4.31 2.78
CA VAL A 19 -7.30 3.75 3.12
C VAL A 19 -8.36 4.84 3.19
N VAL A 20 -8.09 5.93 3.92
CA VAL A 20 -9.04 7.06 4.02
C VAL A 20 -9.37 7.64 2.64
N LEU A 21 -8.37 7.81 1.78
CA LEU A 21 -8.57 8.34 0.43
C LEU A 21 -9.42 7.39 -0.42
N ILE A 22 -9.11 6.08 -0.42
CA ILE A 22 -9.88 5.07 -1.17
C ILE A 22 -11.33 5.05 -0.68
N THR A 23 -11.56 5.01 0.63
CA THR A 23 -12.91 4.96 1.20
C THR A 23 -13.70 6.24 0.91
N THR A 24 -13.05 7.41 1.04
CA THR A 24 -13.70 8.71 0.76
C THR A 24 -14.11 8.81 -0.71
N GLU A 25 -13.25 8.35 -1.62
CA GLU A 25 -13.54 8.39 -3.05
C GLU A 25 -14.51 7.28 -3.47
N ALA A 26 -14.46 6.10 -2.85
CA ALA A 26 -15.44 5.02 -3.05
C ALA A 26 -16.88 5.50 -2.85
N ILE A 27 -17.09 6.35 -1.83
CA ILE A 27 -18.38 6.94 -1.50
C ILE A 27 -18.85 7.91 -2.59
N ARG A 28 -17.92 8.56 -3.31
CA ARG A 28 -18.20 9.63 -4.26
C ARG A 28 -18.27 9.17 -5.71
N SER A 29 -17.44 8.21 -6.12
CA SER A 29 -17.38 7.72 -7.50
C SER A 29 -16.74 6.32 -7.57
N PRO A 30 -17.48 5.29 -8.02
CA PRO A 30 -16.95 3.94 -8.18
C PRO A 30 -15.75 3.86 -9.15
N ASP A 31 -15.71 4.70 -10.19
CA ASP A 31 -14.65 4.69 -11.21
C ASP A 31 -13.28 5.09 -10.65
N ILE A 32 -13.26 5.94 -9.62
CA ILE A 32 -12.02 6.35 -8.94
C ILE A 32 -11.38 5.16 -8.21
N LEU A 33 -12.18 4.19 -7.80
CA LEU A 33 -11.70 3.03 -7.09
C LEU A 33 -10.92 2.07 -8.00
N ASP A 34 -11.34 1.94 -9.26
CA ASP A 34 -10.57 1.21 -10.27
C ASP A 34 -9.25 1.89 -10.61
N GLU A 35 -9.21 3.22 -10.64
CA GLU A 35 -7.95 3.96 -10.83
C GLU A 35 -7.04 3.85 -9.60
N ALA A 36 -7.60 3.92 -8.39
CA ALA A 36 -6.87 3.68 -7.15
C ALA A 36 -6.24 2.27 -7.14
N ARG A 37 -7.01 1.24 -7.56
CA ARG A 37 -6.50 -0.13 -7.73
C ARG A 37 -5.35 -0.20 -8.72
N ARG A 38 -5.43 0.49 -9.86
CA ARG A 38 -4.35 0.55 -10.84
C ARG A 38 -3.08 1.17 -10.23
N LEU A 39 -3.22 2.26 -9.50
CA LEU A 39 -2.10 2.94 -8.83
C LEU A 39 -1.45 2.07 -7.74
N ILE A 40 -2.25 1.41 -6.90
CA ILE A 40 -1.77 0.47 -5.88
C ILE A 40 -0.99 -0.68 -6.52
N LYS A 41 -1.54 -1.30 -7.57
CA LYS A 41 -0.86 -2.37 -8.33
C LYS A 41 0.44 -1.88 -8.97
N ALA A 42 0.45 -0.66 -9.53
CA ALA A 42 1.64 -0.06 -10.11
C ALA A 42 2.72 0.19 -9.05
N GLY A 43 2.35 0.73 -7.89
CA GLY A 43 3.23 0.94 -6.74
C GLY A 43 3.84 -0.36 -6.23
N ARG A 44 3.02 -1.41 -6.07
CA ARG A 44 3.48 -2.75 -5.70
C ARG A 44 4.49 -3.30 -6.70
N ARG A 45 4.19 -3.29 -8.00
CA ARG A 45 5.12 -3.75 -9.06
C ARG A 45 6.43 -2.97 -9.08
N LEU A 46 6.40 -1.67 -8.75
CA LEU A 46 7.61 -0.87 -8.64
C LEU A 46 8.46 -1.34 -7.46
N SER A 47 7.85 -1.53 -6.29
CA SER A 47 8.53 -2.04 -5.09
C SER A 47 9.09 -3.45 -5.30
N GLU A 48 8.35 -4.35 -5.98
CA GLU A 48 8.83 -5.68 -6.35
C GLU A 48 10.04 -5.63 -7.29
N ARG A 49 10.02 -4.72 -8.29
CA ARG A 49 11.17 -4.51 -9.18
C ARG A 49 12.38 -3.95 -8.45
N ARG A 50 12.16 -3.08 -7.46
CA ARG A 50 13.22 -2.52 -6.62
C ARG A 50 13.82 -3.61 -5.73
N LEU A 51 12.98 -4.42 -5.08
CA LEU A 51 13.39 -5.52 -4.23
C LEU A 51 14.30 -6.52 -4.96
N LYS A 52 13.97 -6.87 -6.21
CA LYS A 52 14.80 -7.76 -7.05
C LYS A 52 16.22 -7.25 -7.29
N LYS A 53 16.46 -5.95 -7.13
CA LYS A 53 17.77 -5.29 -7.35
C LYS A 53 18.49 -4.96 -6.04
N CYS A 54 17.81 -5.06 -4.89
CA CYS A 54 18.39 -4.76 -3.59
C CYS A 54 19.22 -5.94 -3.07
N GLN A 55 20.38 -5.64 -2.49
CA GLN A 55 21.09 -6.56 -1.60
C GLN A 55 20.51 -6.49 -0.19
N ASP A 56 20.92 -7.41 0.68
CA ASP A 56 20.48 -7.40 2.08
C ASP A 56 20.87 -6.08 2.77
N GLY A 57 19.88 -5.44 3.40
CA GLY A 57 20.03 -4.15 4.05
C GLY A 57 18.76 -3.32 4.07
N PRO A 58 18.83 -2.06 4.55
CA PRO A 58 17.66 -1.22 4.80
C PRO A 58 16.77 -0.98 3.58
N GLU A 59 17.34 -0.92 2.38
CA GLU A 59 16.56 -0.74 1.15
C GLU A 59 15.69 -1.96 0.82
N LYS A 60 16.17 -3.17 1.12
CA LYS A 60 15.41 -4.40 1.00
C LYS A 60 14.24 -4.39 1.97
N ASP A 61 14.50 -4.06 3.24
CA ASP A 61 13.49 -3.99 4.31
C ASP A 61 12.38 -2.97 4.00
N ILE A 62 12.75 -1.80 3.47
CA ILE A 62 11.82 -0.77 3.00
C ILE A 62 10.96 -1.31 1.85
N SER A 63 11.59 -1.94 0.87
CA SER A 63 10.89 -2.46 -0.32
C SER A 63 9.92 -3.58 0.06
N GLU A 64 10.31 -4.51 0.93
CA GLU A 64 9.43 -5.56 1.45
C GLU A 64 8.26 -4.98 2.26
N SER A 65 8.54 -3.99 3.11
CA SER A 65 7.49 -3.36 3.92
C SER A 65 6.50 -2.58 3.05
N ALA A 66 6.96 -1.93 1.99
CA ALA A 66 6.09 -1.29 1.00
C ALA A 66 5.22 -2.31 0.25
N ILE A 67 5.78 -3.46 -0.15
CA ILE A 67 5.00 -4.53 -0.80
C ILE A 67 3.89 -5.04 0.13
N ARG A 68 4.22 -5.29 1.41
CA ARG A 68 3.24 -5.70 2.42
C ARG A 68 2.14 -4.66 2.62
N ALA A 69 2.51 -3.38 2.66
CA ALA A 69 1.56 -2.29 2.78
C ALA A 69 0.58 -2.23 1.60
N PHE A 70 1.08 -2.28 0.37
CA PHE A 70 0.21 -2.28 -0.81
C PHE A 70 -0.71 -3.51 -0.87
N ALA A 71 -0.23 -4.69 -0.48
CA ALA A 71 -1.05 -5.89 -0.43
C ALA A 71 -2.20 -5.78 0.60
N ARG A 72 -1.94 -5.16 1.76
CA ARG A 72 -2.98 -4.92 2.78
C ARG A 72 -4.04 -3.93 2.30
N VAL A 73 -3.62 -2.86 1.65
CA VAL A 73 -4.53 -1.88 1.06
C VAL A 73 -5.39 -2.51 -0.05
N GLU A 74 -4.81 -3.37 -0.89
CA GLU A 74 -5.52 -4.08 -1.94
C GLU A 74 -6.61 -5.01 -1.37
N ALA A 75 -6.27 -5.79 -0.34
CA ALA A 75 -7.23 -6.65 0.37
C ALA A 75 -8.36 -5.86 1.04
N LEU A 76 -8.04 -4.71 1.65
CA LEU A 76 -9.05 -3.83 2.25
C LEU A 76 -9.97 -3.22 1.18
N ALA A 77 -9.42 -2.74 0.06
CA ALA A 77 -10.22 -2.20 -1.04
C ALA A 77 -11.16 -3.26 -1.66
N GLU A 78 -10.74 -4.52 -1.73
CA GLU A 78 -11.58 -5.65 -2.14
C GLU A 78 -12.70 -5.94 -1.14
N PHE A 79 -12.40 -5.94 0.16
CA PHE A 79 -13.41 -6.10 1.21
C PHE A 79 -14.52 -5.05 1.11
N PHE A 80 -14.16 -3.76 1.03
CA PHE A 80 -15.13 -2.67 0.94
C PHE A 80 -15.97 -2.69 -0.34
N LEU A 81 -15.43 -3.18 -1.46
CA LEU A 81 -16.17 -3.28 -2.70
C LEU A 81 -17.08 -4.50 -2.80
N THR A 82 -16.68 -5.61 -2.20
CA THR A 82 -17.41 -6.88 -2.32
C THR A 82 -18.42 -7.07 -1.19
N GLY A 83 -18.27 -6.33 -0.08
CA GLY A 83 -19.20 -6.36 1.05
C GLY A 83 -19.40 -7.74 1.67
N LYS A 84 -18.45 -8.67 1.46
CA LYS A 84 -18.53 -10.02 2.01
C LYS A 84 -17.89 -10.03 3.39
N ASP A 85 -18.74 -10.05 4.40
CA ASP A 85 -18.45 -10.41 5.78
C ASP A 85 -17.95 -11.87 5.90
#